data_AF-A0A953PCP5-F1
#
_entry.id   AF-A0A953PCP5-F1
#
_cell.length_a   1.000
_cell.length_b   1.000
_cell.length_c   1.000
_cell.angle_alpha   90.00
_cell.angle_beta   90.00
_cell.angle_gamma   90.00
#
_symmetry.space_group_name_H-M   'P 1'
#
loop_
_entity.id
_entity.type
_entity.pdbx_description
1 polymer ?
#
loop_
_entity_poly.entity_id
_entity_poly.type
_entity_poly.pdbx_seq_one_letter_code
_entity_poly.pdbx_strand_id
1 'polypeptide(L)'
;MKKFAFVAALIACAVTLISPAPAQDMSKKILPTMRFDVKPAFERTPEQMDAFDATLAPSEEKEEPAPRPTMDATVYARLKQAAGLAPHGVRPGASAPALAPAVVKAKFVGATECDGPGGCWVPPDVAGSIGKTQFVSVSNDVIEVHARAGAVQKINSLNGFFGYSTQAMFDPRVQYDEEYQRWIVTADAFAESATVQYLGIAVSQTSSATGKWWIYLINIAGIGGAGSFYDYPGLGLSQDALLFTANVFLPNNGFQGASLFSVAKARVYNGFGFGVPVFTGLQATLQPGHQLLTDQNPYAWLASAPGNSSAIYMYAEGFASNASSAFIVGPYAVTGVAGYGFPPSAAQPAGCGGTLDTLDNRFQNTGTQNGDLYYQVHTTGDFGVPTTRYYIISGLLGFAPTISVQNDFYASGTSNDWNPSVASDPAGRFALNWSVTDPNAGTMPSMRFADNNGGNPVNVAGLNVFTSASCYNSATGGVSRWGDYSQTSLDPGTAAVSNTNTKTFWIDNETVPSTNFWSTEVAKILY
;
A
#
# COMPACT_ATOMS: atom_id res chain seq x y z
N MET A 1 -37.03 -68.71 -6.05
CA MET A 1 -36.81 -68.51 -4.61
C MET A 1 -35.49 -67.77 -4.43
N LYS A 2 -35.49 -66.62 -3.71
CA LYS A 2 -34.43 -66.06 -2.83
C LYS A 2 -32.97 -66.13 -3.37
N LYS A 3 -32.18 -65.05 -3.50
CA LYS A 3 -32.06 -63.81 -2.71
C LYS A 3 -31.08 -62.85 -3.42
N PHE A 4 -31.35 -61.56 -3.27
CA PHE A 4 -30.45 -60.42 -3.51
C PHE A 4 -29.22 -60.43 -2.58
N ALA A 5 -28.08 -59.93 -3.07
CA ALA A 5 -27.03 -59.35 -2.24
C ALA A 5 -26.35 -58.19 -3.01
N PHE A 6 -26.64 -56.97 -2.57
CA PHE A 6 -25.99 -55.72 -2.93
C PHE A 6 -24.60 -55.66 -2.28
N VAL A 7 -23.57 -55.24 -3.03
CA VAL A 7 -22.27 -54.85 -2.47
C VAL A 7 -22.21 -53.32 -2.49
N ALA A 8 -22.18 -52.71 -1.29
CA ALA A 8 -22.00 -51.28 -1.09
C ALA A 8 -20.51 -50.93 -1.13
N ALA A 9 -20.15 -49.95 -1.95
CA ALA A 9 -18.83 -49.32 -1.94
C ALA A 9 -18.76 -48.31 -0.77
N LEU A 10 -17.76 -48.47 0.09
CA LEU A 10 -17.44 -47.50 1.14
C LEU A 10 -16.82 -46.25 0.51
N ILE A 11 -17.52 -45.12 0.64
CA ILE A 11 -16.95 -43.78 0.51
C ILE A 11 -16.29 -43.45 1.85
N ALA A 12 -14.97 -43.43 1.89
CA ALA A 12 -14.24 -42.82 3.00
C ALA A 12 -14.28 -41.29 2.82
N CYS A 13 -15.30 -40.65 3.37
CA CYS A 13 -15.27 -39.21 3.61
C CYS A 13 -14.17 -38.93 4.63
N ALA A 14 -13.09 -38.27 4.21
CA ALA A 14 -12.20 -37.58 5.12
C ALA A 14 -13.02 -36.51 5.83
N VAL A 15 -13.45 -36.80 7.06
CA VAL A 15 -13.94 -35.78 7.99
C VAL A 15 -12.70 -35.01 8.43
N THR A 16 -12.35 -33.96 7.70
CA THR A 16 -11.54 -32.90 8.26
C THR A 16 -12.31 -32.35 9.46
N LEU A 17 -11.71 -32.47 10.64
CA LEU A 17 -12.16 -31.81 11.84
C LEU A 17 -12.21 -30.30 11.55
N ILE A 18 -13.39 -29.79 11.21
CA ILE A 18 -13.69 -28.37 11.30
C ILE A 18 -13.70 -28.09 12.80
N SER A 19 -12.56 -27.69 13.35
CA SER A 19 -12.55 -27.01 14.64
C SER A 19 -13.50 -25.83 14.50
N PRO A 20 -14.59 -25.73 15.28
CA PRO A 20 -15.40 -24.52 15.26
C PRO A 20 -14.47 -23.36 15.60
N ALA A 21 -14.43 -22.35 14.74
CA ALA A 21 -13.75 -21.11 15.05
C ALA A 21 -14.22 -20.66 16.44
N PRO A 22 -13.33 -20.16 17.32
CA PRO A 22 -13.74 -19.66 18.63
C PRO A 22 -14.89 -18.66 18.44
N ALA A 23 -15.89 -18.73 19.34
CA ALA A 23 -17.05 -17.87 19.27
C ALA A 23 -16.59 -16.40 19.21
N GLN A 24 -16.94 -15.70 18.13
CA GLN A 24 -16.54 -14.32 17.90
C GLN A 24 -17.07 -13.42 19.02
N ASP A 25 -16.20 -12.56 19.57
CA ASP A 25 -16.65 -11.49 20.45
C ASP A 25 -17.33 -10.38 19.62
N MET A 26 -18.65 -10.49 19.47
CA MET A 26 -19.47 -9.52 18.75
C MET A 26 -19.74 -8.23 19.56
N SER A 27 -19.21 -8.10 20.78
CA SER A 27 -19.39 -6.88 21.59
C SER A 27 -18.77 -5.63 20.95
N LYS A 28 -17.77 -5.83 20.07
CA LYS A 28 -17.08 -4.78 19.31
C LYS A 28 -17.56 -4.64 17.87
N LYS A 29 -18.76 -5.13 17.55
CA LYS A 29 -19.32 -5.01 16.19
C LYS A 29 -19.59 -3.54 15.85
N ILE A 30 -19.04 -3.08 14.74
CA ILE A 30 -19.37 -1.77 14.16
C ILE A 30 -20.34 -2.01 13.01
N LEU A 31 -21.44 -1.26 13.02
CA LEU A 31 -22.44 -1.28 11.95
C LEU A 31 -22.07 -0.27 10.87
N PRO A 32 -22.46 -0.52 9.62
CA PRO A 32 -22.24 0.46 8.56
C PRO A 32 -23.04 1.73 8.83
N THR A 33 -22.44 2.87 8.49
CA THR A 33 -23.03 4.19 8.68
C THR A 33 -23.84 4.64 7.47
N MET A 34 -23.55 4.05 6.31
CA MET A 34 -24.28 4.30 5.07
C MET A 34 -24.16 3.12 4.10
N ARG A 35 -24.80 3.24 2.95
CA ARG A 35 -24.68 2.31 1.83
C ARG A 35 -24.46 3.08 0.53
N PHE A 36 -23.72 2.48 -0.38
CA PHE A 36 -23.62 2.94 -1.76
C PHE A 36 -24.34 2.02 -2.71
N ASP A 37 -24.82 2.61 -3.80
CA ASP A 37 -25.23 1.91 -5.01
C ASP A 37 -24.41 2.45 -6.17
N VAL A 38 -23.56 1.59 -6.73
CA VAL A 38 -22.64 1.89 -7.82
C VAL A 38 -23.15 1.22 -9.08
N LYS A 39 -23.24 2.01 -10.15
CA LYS A 39 -23.65 1.53 -11.47
C LYS A 39 -22.62 0.54 -12.03
N PRO A 40 -23.00 -0.29 -13.01
CA PRO A 40 -22.03 -1.09 -13.76
C PRO A 40 -20.87 -0.24 -14.27
N ALA A 41 -19.69 -0.86 -14.36
CA ALA A 41 -18.53 -0.23 -14.95
C ALA A 41 -18.81 0.09 -16.41
N PHE A 42 -18.09 1.09 -16.91
CA PHE A 42 -17.91 1.23 -18.34
C PHE A 42 -16.59 0.60 -18.75
N GLU A 43 -16.53 0.09 -19.98
CA GLU A 43 -15.30 -0.44 -20.54
C GLU A 43 -14.43 0.69 -21.07
N ARG A 44 -13.13 0.65 -20.77
CA ARG A 44 -12.11 1.41 -21.52
C ARG A 44 -11.19 0.48 -22.30
N THR A 45 -11.02 0.85 -23.56
CA THR A 45 -10.05 0.26 -24.48
C THR A 45 -8.73 1.03 -24.46
N PRO A 46 -7.61 0.40 -24.84
CA PRO A 46 -6.33 1.10 -25.02
C PRO A 46 -6.45 2.33 -25.92
N GLU A 47 -7.16 2.21 -27.04
CA GLU A 47 -7.30 3.27 -28.02
C GLU A 47 -8.05 4.48 -27.45
N GLN A 48 -8.99 4.26 -26.53
CA GLN A 48 -9.69 5.34 -25.83
C GLN A 48 -8.81 6.05 -24.80
N MET A 49 -7.91 5.32 -24.14
CA MET A 49 -6.94 5.91 -23.20
C MET A 49 -5.95 6.78 -23.97
N ASP A 50 -5.39 6.26 -25.06
CA ASP A 50 -4.43 6.98 -25.91
C ASP A 50 -5.08 8.20 -26.59
N ALA A 51 -6.33 8.05 -27.06
CA ALA A 51 -7.08 9.17 -27.62
C ALA A 51 -7.38 10.24 -26.58
N PHE A 52 -7.64 9.88 -25.32
CA PHE A 52 -7.84 10.83 -24.24
C PHE A 52 -6.53 11.58 -23.93
N ASP A 53 -5.42 10.85 -23.78
CA ASP A 53 -4.11 11.44 -23.52
C ASP A 53 -3.70 12.43 -24.63
N ALA A 54 -4.02 12.13 -25.89
CA ALA A 54 -3.79 13.04 -27.02
C ALA A 54 -4.60 14.35 -26.94
N THR A 55 -5.62 14.43 -26.08
CA THR A 55 -6.37 15.67 -25.83
C THR A 55 -5.86 16.48 -24.65
N LEU A 56 -4.96 15.92 -23.84
CA LEU A 56 -4.38 16.63 -22.71
C LEU A 56 -3.40 17.69 -23.23
N ALA A 57 -3.61 18.93 -22.80
CA ALA A 57 -2.64 19.98 -23.03
C ALA A 57 -1.49 19.80 -22.03
N PRO A 58 -0.23 20.06 -22.43
CA PRO A 58 0.87 20.16 -21.49
C PRO A 58 0.50 21.19 -20.41
N SER A 59 0.38 20.75 -19.16
CA SER A 59 0.12 21.65 -18.03
C SER A 59 1.42 22.05 -17.36
N GLU A 60 1.36 23.13 -16.59
CA GLU A 60 2.37 23.39 -15.55
C GLU A 60 2.47 22.17 -14.61
N GLU A 61 3.63 22.06 -13.94
CA GLU A 61 3.87 21.08 -12.88
C GLU A 61 2.78 21.18 -11.81
N LYS A 62 2.19 20.04 -11.45
CA LYS A 62 1.16 19.95 -10.42
C LYS A 62 1.82 19.49 -9.14
N GLU A 63 1.58 20.23 -8.06
CA GLU A 63 2.06 19.87 -6.73
C GLU A 63 0.87 19.38 -5.89
N GLU A 64 0.99 18.16 -5.37
CA GLU A 64 0.08 17.63 -4.38
C GLU A 64 0.28 18.40 -3.05
N PRO A 65 -0.80 18.84 -2.38
CA PRO A 65 -0.68 19.45 -1.07
C PRO A 65 -0.04 18.53 -0.03
N ALA A 66 0.51 19.12 1.04
CA ALA A 66 1.02 18.32 2.16
C ALA A 66 -0.10 17.42 2.75
N PRO A 67 0.21 16.15 3.11
CA PRO A 67 -0.82 15.21 3.53
C PRO A 67 -1.54 15.68 4.78
N ARG A 68 -2.86 15.52 4.78
CA ARG A 68 -3.67 15.88 5.93
C ARG A 68 -3.34 14.96 7.11
N PRO A 69 -3.07 15.51 8.32
CA PRO A 69 -2.74 14.71 9.48
C PRO A 69 -3.97 14.02 10.07
N THR A 70 -3.83 12.77 10.54
CA THR A 70 -4.89 12.05 11.27
C THR A 70 -5.04 12.51 12.73
N MET A 71 -4.59 13.74 13.01
CA MET A 71 -4.63 14.44 14.29
C MET A 71 -4.80 15.95 14.03
N ASP A 72 -5.00 16.74 15.07
CA ASP A 72 -5.04 18.20 14.94
C ASP A 72 -3.78 18.75 14.25
N ALA A 73 -3.94 19.63 13.27
CA ALA A 73 -2.85 20.14 12.46
C ALA A 73 -1.81 20.94 13.26
N THR A 74 -2.24 21.64 14.32
CA THR A 74 -1.32 22.36 15.21
C THR A 74 -0.52 21.37 16.05
N VAL A 75 -1.16 20.29 16.51
CA VAL A 75 -0.48 19.19 17.21
C VAL A 75 0.55 18.52 16.28
N TYR A 76 0.18 18.20 15.04
CA TYR A 76 1.08 17.64 14.03
C TYR A 76 2.30 18.54 13.81
N ALA A 77 2.08 19.82 13.52
CA ALA A 77 3.17 20.77 13.25
C ALA A 77 4.15 20.88 14.43
N ARG A 78 3.61 20.93 15.67
CA ARG A 78 4.42 20.95 16.89
C ARG A 78 5.22 19.65 17.07
N LEU A 79 4.62 18.48 16.81
CA LEU A 79 5.32 17.19 16.94
C LEU A 79 6.42 17.06 15.87
N LYS A 80 6.13 17.43 14.62
CA LYS A 80 7.14 17.45 13.53
C LYS A 80 8.30 18.39 13.85
N GLN A 81 8.01 19.59 14.36
CA GLN A 81 9.03 20.54 14.79
C GLN A 81 9.84 20.00 15.98
N ALA A 82 9.19 19.44 17.00
CA ALA A 82 9.86 18.87 18.16
C ALA A 82 10.78 17.70 17.77
N ALA A 83 10.33 16.84 16.84
CA ALA A 83 11.14 15.77 16.29
C ALA A 83 12.38 16.31 15.56
N GLY A 84 12.24 17.37 14.75
CA GLY A 84 13.36 17.99 14.02
C GLY A 84 14.38 18.71 14.92
N LEU A 85 14.01 19.02 16.16
CA LEU A 85 14.91 19.61 17.17
C LEU A 85 15.46 18.57 18.16
N ALA A 86 14.97 17.33 18.12
CA ALA A 86 15.37 16.31 19.06
C ALA A 86 16.85 15.92 18.82
N PRO A 87 17.65 15.73 19.88
CA PRO A 87 19.02 15.28 19.70
C PRO A 87 19.03 13.86 19.14
N HIS A 88 19.94 13.60 18.20
CA HIS A 88 20.12 12.26 17.65
C HIS A 88 20.69 11.34 18.73
N GLY A 89 19.92 10.33 19.11
CA GLY A 89 20.37 9.25 19.98
C GLY A 89 21.37 8.34 19.26
N VAL A 90 22.16 7.61 20.05
CA VAL A 90 23.09 6.62 19.49
C VAL A 90 22.29 5.37 19.08
N ARG A 91 22.17 5.14 17.76
CA ARG A 91 21.66 3.88 17.22
C ARG A 91 22.73 2.78 17.31
N PRO A 92 22.36 1.52 17.61
CA PRO A 92 23.24 0.38 17.40
C PRO A 92 23.78 0.35 15.95
N GLY A 93 25.02 -0.09 15.76
CA GLY A 93 25.59 -0.24 14.43
C GLY A 93 24.76 -1.19 13.57
N ALA A 94 24.55 -0.83 12.30
CA ALA A 94 23.83 -1.68 11.37
C ALA A 94 24.68 -2.91 11.01
N SER A 95 24.11 -4.10 11.17
CA SER A 95 24.76 -5.38 10.88
C SER A 95 24.59 -5.79 9.43
N ALA A 96 25.55 -6.56 8.92
CA ALA A 96 25.41 -7.24 7.64
C ALA A 96 24.45 -8.44 7.76
N PRO A 97 23.76 -8.86 6.68
CA PRO A 97 22.91 -10.05 6.70
C PRO A 97 23.68 -11.30 7.13
N ALA A 98 23.02 -12.18 7.89
CA ALA A 98 23.64 -13.38 8.48
C ALA A 98 23.85 -14.54 7.47
N LEU A 99 23.12 -14.55 6.34
CA LEU A 99 23.22 -15.54 5.27
C LEU A 99 23.60 -14.89 3.93
N ALA A 100 23.70 -15.71 2.87
CA ALA A 100 23.96 -15.23 1.52
C ALA A 100 23.00 -14.07 1.20
N PRO A 101 23.52 -12.89 0.84
CA PRO A 101 22.69 -11.71 0.68
C PRO A 101 21.76 -11.90 -0.51
N ALA A 102 20.57 -11.31 -0.41
CA ALA A 102 19.70 -11.13 -1.55
C ALA A 102 20.46 -10.49 -2.73
N VAL A 103 20.04 -10.84 -3.95
CA VAL A 103 20.70 -10.41 -5.18
C VAL A 103 19.69 -9.75 -6.11
N VAL A 104 20.05 -8.56 -6.61
CA VAL A 104 19.33 -7.90 -7.70
C VAL A 104 19.48 -8.75 -8.97
N LYS A 105 18.38 -9.33 -9.44
CA LYS A 105 18.35 -10.15 -10.66
C LYS A 105 18.04 -9.35 -11.91
N ALA A 106 17.24 -8.31 -11.76
CA ALA A 106 16.95 -7.34 -12.80
C ALA A 106 16.63 -6.02 -12.12
N LYS A 107 16.94 -4.93 -12.80
CA LYS A 107 16.51 -3.59 -12.43
C LYS A 107 16.33 -2.74 -13.67
N PHE A 108 15.40 -1.80 -13.62
CA PHE A 108 15.15 -0.86 -14.69
C PHE A 108 14.54 0.42 -14.12
N VAL A 109 14.78 1.51 -14.84
CA VAL A 109 14.17 2.82 -14.57
C VAL A 109 12.72 2.77 -15.04
N GLY A 110 11.80 3.24 -14.21
CA GLY A 110 10.41 3.48 -14.57
C GLY A 110 10.16 4.97 -14.85
N ALA A 111 8.91 5.37 -14.76
CA ALA A 111 8.47 6.73 -15.04
C ALA A 111 9.23 7.81 -14.23
N THR A 112 9.35 8.96 -14.86
CA THR A 112 9.84 10.22 -14.32
C THR A 112 8.70 11.19 -14.06
N GLU A 113 9.03 12.30 -13.43
CA GLU A 113 8.12 13.40 -13.08
C GLU A 113 7.22 13.91 -14.21
N CYS A 114 7.62 13.75 -15.47
CA CYS A 114 6.95 14.34 -16.63
C CYS A 114 6.68 13.34 -17.77
N ASP A 115 6.73 12.03 -17.52
CA ASP A 115 6.52 11.03 -18.58
C ASP A 115 5.04 10.84 -18.94
N GLY A 116 4.14 11.25 -18.05
CA GLY A 116 2.71 11.26 -18.27
C GLY A 116 2.31 12.33 -19.29
N PRO A 117 1.45 11.99 -20.27
CA PRO A 117 0.86 12.95 -21.20
C PRO A 117 0.06 14.09 -20.54
N GLY A 118 -0.18 14.02 -19.22
CA GLY A 118 -0.95 14.98 -18.42
C GLY A 118 -0.14 16.10 -17.76
N GLY A 119 1.18 16.17 -18.01
CA GLY A 119 2.09 17.18 -17.46
C GLY A 119 2.89 16.66 -16.26
N CYS A 120 3.77 17.49 -15.70
CA CYS A 120 4.63 17.07 -14.59
C CYS A 120 3.88 17.02 -13.24
N TRP A 121 4.31 16.16 -12.32
CA TRP A 121 3.64 15.94 -11.02
C TRP A 121 4.61 15.70 -9.87
N VAL A 122 4.42 16.36 -8.73
CA VAL A 122 5.18 16.13 -7.50
C VAL A 122 4.23 16.01 -6.31
N PRO A 123 4.43 15.03 -5.40
CA PRO A 123 5.34 13.90 -5.47
C PRO A 123 4.83 12.78 -6.41
N PRO A 124 5.60 11.71 -6.66
CA PRO A 124 5.14 10.58 -7.46
C PRO A 124 4.09 9.70 -6.78
N ASP A 125 4.18 9.46 -5.47
CA ASP A 125 3.35 8.47 -4.76
C ASP A 125 3.38 7.09 -5.43
N VAL A 126 4.57 6.51 -5.46
CA VAL A 126 4.87 5.31 -6.26
C VAL A 126 4.23 4.06 -5.63
N ALA A 127 3.46 3.32 -6.44
CA ALA A 127 3.02 1.98 -6.08
C ALA A 127 3.16 1.01 -7.26
N GLY A 128 3.70 -0.17 -7.01
CA GLY A 128 4.01 -1.14 -8.06
C GLY A 128 3.71 -2.57 -7.69
N SER A 129 3.19 -3.33 -8.66
CA SER A 129 2.86 -4.74 -8.47
C SER A 129 3.29 -5.60 -9.63
N ILE A 130 3.64 -6.84 -9.31
CA ILE A 130 4.11 -7.83 -10.27
C ILE A 130 3.04 -8.88 -10.54
N GLY A 131 2.71 -9.06 -11.82
CA GLY A 131 1.87 -10.13 -12.31
C GLY A 131 2.69 -11.21 -13.00
N LYS A 132 1.99 -12.07 -13.74
CA LYS A 132 2.61 -13.23 -14.41
C LYS A 132 3.54 -12.87 -15.55
N THR A 133 3.26 -11.77 -16.25
CA THR A 133 3.97 -11.35 -17.47
C THR A 133 4.43 -9.90 -17.43
N GLN A 134 3.91 -9.11 -16.50
CA GLN A 134 4.07 -7.66 -16.47
C GLN A 134 4.36 -7.18 -15.05
N PHE A 135 5.10 -6.08 -14.97
CA PHE A 135 5.16 -5.21 -13.80
C PHE A 135 4.35 -3.95 -14.13
N VAL A 136 3.45 -3.55 -13.23
CA VAL A 136 2.68 -2.31 -13.38
C VAL A 136 3.10 -1.38 -12.26
N SER A 137 3.52 -0.17 -12.63
CA SER A 137 3.83 0.93 -11.73
C SER A 137 2.80 2.03 -11.92
N VAL A 138 2.38 2.68 -10.84
CA VAL A 138 1.53 3.87 -10.86
C VAL A 138 2.16 4.99 -10.03
N SER A 139 1.94 6.21 -10.48
CA SER A 139 2.29 7.46 -9.80
C SER A 139 1.17 8.48 -10.03
N ASN A 140 1.20 9.61 -9.31
CA ASN A 140 0.29 10.74 -9.52
C ASN A 140 0.26 11.24 -10.98
N ASP A 141 1.33 10.98 -11.72
CA ASP A 141 1.44 11.31 -13.14
C ASP A 141 0.83 10.23 -14.05
N VAL A 142 1.20 8.96 -13.82
CA VAL A 142 1.17 7.94 -14.87
C VAL A 142 0.78 6.55 -14.36
N ILE A 143 0.27 5.74 -15.28
CA ILE A 143 0.32 4.28 -15.19
C ILE A 143 1.29 3.76 -16.25
N GLU A 144 2.25 2.95 -15.82
CA GLU A 144 3.27 2.35 -16.68
C GLU A 144 3.24 0.83 -16.58
N VAL A 145 3.19 0.16 -17.73
CA VAL A 145 3.20 -1.30 -17.83
C VAL A 145 4.50 -1.74 -18.49
N HIS A 146 5.31 -2.50 -17.76
CA HIS A 146 6.52 -3.12 -18.30
C HIS A 146 6.33 -4.62 -18.48
N ALA A 147 7.06 -5.19 -19.44
CA ALA A 147 7.38 -6.61 -19.40
C ALA A 147 8.21 -6.91 -18.14
N ARG A 148 8.19 -8.14 -17.62
CA ARG A 148 9.08 -8.53 -16.50
C ARG A 148 10.59 -8.36 -16.79
N ALA A 149 10.97 -8.11 -18.04
CA ALA A 149 12.36 -7.82 -18.43
C ALA A 149 12.68 -6.31 -18.40
N GLY A 150 11.71 -5.44 -18.11
CA GLY A 150 11.86 -3.99 -18.01
C GLY A 150 11.45 -3.19 -19.24
N ALA A 151 11.18 -3.84 -20.37
CA ALA A 151 10.70 -3.13 -21.56
C ALA A 151 9.31 -2.52 -21.33
N VAL A 152 9.18 -1.20 -21.53
CA VAL A 152 7.90 -0.50 -21.50
C VAL A 152 6.98 -1.07 -22.59
N GLN A 153 5.76 -1.41 -22.21
CA GLN A 153 4.73 -1.95 -23.09
C GLN A 153 3.57 -0.97 -23.28
N LYS A 154 3.28 -0.15 -22.26
CA LYS A 154 2.22 0.85 -22.30
C LYS A 154 2.46 1.93 -21.26
N ILE A 155 2.10 3.15 -21.59
CA ILE A 155 2.15 4.32 -20.72
C ILE A 155 0.90 5.17 -21.01
N ASN A 156 0.21 5.61 -19.97
CA ASN A 156 -0.90 6.56 -20.08
C ASN A 156 -0.88 7.48 -18.86
N SER A 157 -1.38 8.71 -19.00
CA SER A 157 -1.56 9.56 -17.82
C SER A 157 -2.58 8.91 -16.88
N LEU A 158 -2.46 9.15 -15.57
CA LEU A 158 -3.42 8.60 -14.61
C LEU A 158 -4.86 9.06 -14.93
N ASN A 159 -5.01 10.34 -15.28
CA ASN A 159 -6.28 10.91 -15.75
C ASN A 159 -6.78 10.27 -17.03
N GLY A 160 -5.92 9.93 -18.01
CA GLY A 160 -6.31 9.31 -19.27
C GLY A 160 -6.67 7.84 -19.16
N PHE A 161 -5.98 7.13 -18.27
CA PHE A 161 -6.34 5.77 -17.87
C PHE A 161 -7.77 5.71 -17.28
N PHE A 162 -8.06 6.59 -16.33
CA PHE A 162 -9.41 6.78 -15.78
C PHE A 162 -10.32 7.65 -16.64
N GLY A 163 -9.81 8.17 -17.77
CA GLY A 163 -10.38 9.18 -18.69
C GLY A 163 -11.37 10.10 -18.01
N TYR A 164 -10.88 10.74 -16.96
CA TYR A 164 -11.60 11.71 -16.15
C TYR A 164 -10.84 13.03 -16.29
N SER A 165 -11.49 14.04 -16.83
CA SER A 165 -10.84 15.31 -17.21
C SER A 165 -11.13 16.47 -16.26
N THR A 166 -12.04 16.29 -15.30
CA THR A 166 -12.55 17.42 -14.51
C THR A 166 -11.58 17.88 -13.43
N GLN A 167 -10.96 16.92 -12.75
CA GLN A 167 -9.97 17.15 -11.71
C GLN A 167 -8.83 16.18 -11.90
N ALA A 168 -7.67 16.52 -11.36
CA ALA A 168 -6.59 15.57 -11.34
C ALA A 168 -6.91 14.34 -10.48
N MET A 169 -6.50 13.18 -10.99
CA MET A 169 -6.43 11.93 -10.22
C MET A 169 -5.06 11.87 -9.55
N PHE A 170 -5.02 11.40 -8.31
CA PHE A 170 -3.82 11.27 -7.51
C PHE A 170 -3.95 10.08 -6.56
N ASP A 171 -2.93 9.87 -5.76
CA ASP A 171 -2.88 8.88 -4.71
C ASP A 171 -3.09 7.41 -5.18
N PRO A 172 -2.46 6.97 -6.28
CA PRO A 172 -2.83 5.71 -6.89
C PRO A 172 -2.28 4.48 -6.16
N ARG A 173 -3.02 3.37 -6.24
CA ARG A 173 -2.57 2.04 -5.76
C ARG A 173 -2.73 1.01 -6.88
N VAL A 174 -1.84 0.03 -6.93
CA VAL A 174 -1.96 -1.11 -7.86
C VAL A 174 -1.68 -2.43 -7.16
N GLN A 175 -2.48 -3.45 -7.45
CA GLN A 175 -2.23 -4.83 -7.04
C GLN A 175 -2.63 -5.81 -8.15
N TYR A 176 -1.91 -6.94 -8.21
CA TYR A 176 -2.29 -8.08 -9.02
C TYR A 176 -2.94 -9.15 -8.14
N ASP A 177 -4.17 -9.51 -8.45
CA ASP A 177 -4.82 -10.70 -7.91
C ASP A 177 -4.31 -11.92 -8.69
N GLU A 178 -3.45 -12.71 -8.06
CA GLU A 178 -2.83 -13.88 -8.67
C GLU A 178 -3.76 -15.09 -8.80
N GLU A 179 -4.84 -15.14 -8.01
CA GLU A 179 -5.86 -16.19 -8.05
C GLU A 179 -6.75 -16.04 -9.29
N TYR A 180 -7.31 -14.85 -9.47
CA TYR A 180 -8.22 -14.52 -10.56
C TYR A 180 -7.52 -13.94 -11.78
N GLN A 181 -6.22 -13.65 -11.66
CA GLN A 181 -5.37 -13.10 -12.71
C GLN A 181 -5.90 -11.76 -13.22
N ARG A 182 -6.05 -10.81 -12.29
CA ARG A 182 -6.63 -9.49 -12.55
C ARG A 182 -5.74 -8.42 -11.95
N TRP A 183 -5.58 -7.33 -12.68
CA TRP A 183 -4.96 -6.11 -12.16
C TRP A 183 -6.05 -5.22 -11.59
N ILE A 184 -5.77 -4.60 -10.45
CA ILE A 184 -6.63 -3.62 -9.81
C ILE A 184 -5.81 -2.36 -9.64
N VAL A 185 -6.34 -1.23 -10.12
CA VAL A 185 -5.75 0.10 -9.91
C VAL A 185 -6.81 1.00 -9.30
N THR A 186 -6.44 1.78 -8.29
CA THR A 186 -7.29 2.83 -7.71
C THR A 186 -6.57 4.16 -7.74
N ALA A 187 -7.32 5.25 -7.77
CA ALA A 187 -6.85 6.62 -7.57
C ALA A 187 -8.06 7.45 -7.16
N ASP A 188 -7.94 8.37 -6.22
CA ASP A 188 -8.97 9.37 -5.99
C ASP A 188 -8.66 10.66 -6.77
N ALA A 189 -9.65 11.53 -6.86
CA ALA A 189 -9.53 12.80 -7.55
C ALA A 189 -9.77 13.94 -6.58
N PHE A 190 -9.16 15.10 -6.85
CA PHE A 190 -9.50 16.30 -6.10
C PHE A 190 -11.00 16.58 -6.20
N ALA A 191 -11.57 17.12 -5.12
CA ALA A 191 -13.00 17.40 -5.07
C ALA A 191 -13.36 18.49 -6.09
N GLU A 192 -14.34 18.21 -6.95
CA GLU A 192 -14.91 19.21 -7.86
C GLU A 192 -15.76 20.22 -7.08
N SER A 193 -16.40 19.78 -6.00
CA SER A 193 -17.25 20.58 -5.12
C SER A 193 -17.49 19.86 -3.79
N ALA A 194 -18.19 20.52 -2.85
CA ALA A 194 -18.58 19.90 -1.57
C ALA A 194 -19.47 18.64 -1.68
N THR A 195 -19.98 18.35 -2.88
CA THR A 195 -20.88 17.21 -3.16
C THR A 195 -20.37 16.32 -4.30
N VAL A 196 -19.18 16.57 -4.82
CA VAL A 196 -18.58 15.77 -5.90
C VAL A 196 -17.09 15.60 -5.67
N GLN A 197 -16.70 14.35 -5.44
CA GLN A 197 -15.33 13.84 -5.40
C GLN A 197 -15.40 12.40 -5.91
N TYR A 198 -14.41 11.95 -6.68
CA TYR A 198 -14.43 10.62 -7.26
C TYR A 198 -13.31 9.74 -6.74
N LEU A 199 -13.64 8.49 -6.44
CA LEU A 199 -12.69 7.38 -6.37
C LEU A 199 -12.82 6.58 -7.67
N GLY A 200 -11.71 6.47 -8.40
CA GLY A 200 -11.53 5.58 -9.53
C GLY A 200 -11.18 4.17 -9.06
N ILE A 201 -11.87 3.17 -9.60
CA ILE A 201 -11.49 1.75 -9.49
C ILE A 201 -11.43 1.17 -10.90
N ALA A 202 -10.26 0.67 -11.28
CA ALA A 202 -10.03 0.02 -12.54
C ALA A 202 -9.69 -1.46 -12.31
N VAL A 203 -10.34 -2.35 -13.07
CA VAL A 203 -10.01 -3.78 -13.08
C VAL A 203 -9.73 -4.24 -14.50
N SER A 204 -8.59 -4.89 -14.74
CA SER A 204 -8.28 -5.42 -16.07
C SER A 204 -9.25 -6.54 -16.44
N GLN A 205 -9.62 -6.69 -17.71
CA GLN A 205 -10.51 -7.78 -18.13
C GLN A 205 -9.79 -9.13 -18.22
N THR A 206 -8.46 -9.10 -18.29
CA THR A 206 -7.60 -10.28 -18.46
C THR A 206 -6.38 -10.17 -17.55
N SER A 207 -5.49 -11.17 -17.58
CA SER A 207 -4.21 -11.10 -16.89
C SER A 207 -3.22 -10.07 -17.48
N SER A 208 -3.52 -9.50 -18.65
CA SER A 208 -2.70 -8.44 -19.26
C SER A 208 -3.20 -7.05 -18.87
N ALA A 209 -2.33 -6.21 -18.36
CA ALA A 209 -2.59 -4.80 -18.05
C ALA A 209 -2.65 -3.90 -19.30
N THR A 210 -2.14 -4.36 -20.45
CA THR A 210 -2.17 -3.59 -21.70
C THR A 210 -3.52 -3.60 -22.41
N GLY A 211 -4.45 -4.45 -21.96
CA GLY A 211 -5.75 -4.65 -22.60
C GLY A 211 -6.84 -3.68 -22.13
N LYS A 212 -8.07 -4.19 -22.14
CA LYS A 212 -9.27 -3.47 -21.71
C LYS A 212 -9.46 -3.50 -20.20
N TRP A 213 -10.11 -2.48 -19.68
CA TRP A 213 -10.38 -2.30 -18.26
C TRP A 213 -11.85 -2.00 -18.00
N TRP A 214 -12.38 -2.53 -16.90
CA TRP A 214 -13.62 -2.07 -16.29
C TRP A 214 -13.30 -0.87 -15.41
N ILE A 215 -13.94 0.27 -15.64
CA ILE A 215 -13.75 1.50 -14.87
C ILE A 215 -15.02 1.84 -14.10
N TYR A 216 -14.84 2.06 -12.79
CA TYR A 216 -15.84 2.64 -11.90
C TYR A 216 -15.34 4.01 -11.46
N LEU A 217 -16.17 5.05 -11.65
CA LEU A 217 -15.97 6.38 -11.05
C LEU A 217 -17.07 6.56 -10.00
N ILE A 218 -16.71 6.42 -8.74
CA ILE A 218 -17.65 6.41 -7.62
C ILE A 218 -17.65 7.78 -6.97
N ASN A 219 -18.80 8.48 -6.98
CA ASN A 219 -18.91 9.72 -6.22
C ASN A 219 -18.92 9.37 -4.72
N ILE A 220 -17.83 9.73 -4.06
CA ILE A 220 -17.54 9.48 -2.65
C ILE A 220 -17.80 10.73 -1.80
N ALA A 221 -18.17 11.85 -2.42
CA ALA A 221 -18.57 13.03 -1.68
C ALA A 221 -19.84 12.73 -0.86
N GLY A 222 -19.69 12.79 0.46
CA GLY A 222 -20.74 12.43 1.42
C GLY A 222 -20.32 11.33 2.39
N ILE A 223 -19.24 10.59 2.12
CA ILE A 223 -18.59 9.79 3.19
C ILE A 223 -18.13 10.78 4.26
N GLY A 224 -18.65 10.64 5.48
CA GLY A 224 -18.37 11.56 6.58
C GLY A 224 -19.30 12.77 6.69
N GLY A 225 -20.18 12.99 5.72
CA GLY A 225 -21.11 14.12 5.67
C GLY A 225 -20.74 15.16 4.62
N ALA A 226 -21.60 16.18 4.47
CA ALA A 226 -21.46 17.19 3.41
C ALA A 226 -20.14 17.97 3.49
N GLY A 227 -19.45 18.10 2.35
CA GLY A 227 -18.17 18.80 2.25
C GLY A 227 -16.97 18.07 2.84
N SER A 228 -17.13 16.82 3.28
CA SER A 228 -15.99 16.01 3.73
C SER A 228 -15.10 15.65 2.53
N PHE A 229 -13.80 15.51 2.79
CA PHE A 229 -12.78 15.16 1.83
C PHE A 229 -12.27 13.75 2.11
N TYR A 230 -12.33 12.90 1.10
CA TYR A 230 -11.75 11.56 1.07
C TYR A 230 -10.30 11.67 0.58
N ASP A 231 -9.38 10.95 1.19
CA ASP A 231 -7.94 11.16 0.93
C ASP A 231 -7.16 9.92 1.33
N TYR A 232 -6.00 9.69 0.72
CA TYR A 232 -5.08 8.62 1.12
C TYR A 232 -5.72 7.21 1.01
N PRO A 233 -6.26 6.82 -0.16
CA PRO A 233 -6.92 5.54 -0.33
C PRO A 233 -5.96 4.36 -0.15
N GLY A 234 -6.48 3.31 0.50
CA GLY A 234 -5.85 2.00 0.60
C GLY A 234 -6.58 0.98 -0.26
N LEU A 235 -5.83 0.07 -0.87
CA LEU A 235 -6.33 -1.07 -1.64
C LEU A 235 -5.90 -2.36 -0.96
N GLY A 236 -6.81 -3.31 -0.76
CA GLY A 236 -6.50 -4.65 -0.26
C GLY A 236 -7.35 -5.73 -0.92
N LEU A 237 -6.99 -6.98 -0.65
CA LEU A 237 -7.66 -8.15 -1.21
C LEU A 237 -7.94 -9.14 -0.09
N SER A 238 -9.18 -9.63 -0.03
CA SER A 238 -9.49 -10.89 0.65
C SER A 238 -9.51 -12.02 -0.38
N GLN A 239 -9.82 -13.24 0.05
CA GLN A 239 -10.07 -14.35 -0.87
C GLN A 239 -11.12 -14.01 -1.95
N ASP A 240 -12.18 -13.27 -1.59
CA ASP A 240 -13.38 -13.11 -2.41
C ASP A 240 -13.84 -11.65 -2.63
N ALA A 241 -13.17 -10.67 -2.04
CA ALA A 241 -13.48 -9.25 -2.15
C ALA A 241 -12.23 -8.37 -2.38
N LEU A 242 -12.47 -7.20 -2.97
CA LEU A 242 -11.54 -6.07 -2.92
C LEU A 242 -11.97 -5.15 -1.77
N LEU A 243 -10.99 -4.64 -1.03
CA LEU A 243 -11.18 -3.76 0.13
C LEU A 243 -10.64 -2.37 -0.19
N PHE A 244 -11.44 -1.35 0.10
CA PHE A 244 -11.11 0.05 -0.14
C PHE A 244 -11.23 0.84 1.15
N THR A 245 -10.12 1.45 1.57
CA THR A 245 -10.10 2.36 2.71
C THR A 245 -9.71 3.76 2.26
N ALA A 246 -9.94 4.75 3.12
CA ALA A 246 -9.33 6.08 3.03
C ALA A 246 -9.56 6.87 4.31
N ASN A 247 -8.81 7.94 4.47
CA ASN A 247 -9.05 8.94 5.50
C ASN A 247 -10.20 9.87 5.10
N VAL A 248 -11.00 10.29 6.08
CA VAL A 248 -12.11 11.22 5.89
C VAL A 248 -11.87 12.46 6.73
N PHE A 249 -11.88 13.62 6.07
CA PHE A 249 -11.61 14.92 6.68
C PHE A 249 -12.82 15.85 6.56
N LEU A 250 -13.14 16.55 7.63
CA LEU A 250 -14.15 17.62 7.63
C LEU A 250 -13.68 18.81 6.77
N PRO A 251 -14.59 19.72 6.33
CA PRO A 251 -14.23 20.92 5.57
C PRO A 251 -13.16 21.81 6.21
N ASN A 252 -12.97 21.72 7.54
CA ASN A 252 -11.93 22.42 8.29
C ASN A 252 -10.62 21.61 8.45
N ASN A 253 -10.42 20.57 7.64
CA ASN A 253 -9.32 19.60 7.70
C ASN A 253 -9.26 18.74 8.97
N GLY A 254 -10.31 18.73 9.81
CA GLY A 254 -10.36 17.86 10.98
C GLY A 254 -10.56 16.39 10.59
N PHE A 255 -9.67 15.51 11.04
CA PHE A 255 -9.80 14.06 10.81
C PHE A 255 -11.04 13.50 11.52
N GLN A 256 -11.93 12.85 10.76
CA GLN A 256 -13.16 12.24 11.25
C GLN A 256 -13.01 10.73 11.50
N GLY A 257 -11.96 10.12 10.95
CA GLY A 257 -11.72 8.69 10.94
C GLY A 257 -11.52 8.16 9.53
N ALA A 258 -11.04 6.93 9.42
CA ALA A 258 -11.02 6.22 8.16
C ALA A 258 -12.39 5.64 7.80
N SER A 259 -12.57 5.36 6.52
CA SER A 259 -13.68 4.62 5.97
C SER A 259 -13.24 3.26 5.41
N LEU A 260 -14.19 2.35 5.26
CA LEU A 260 -14.03 1.06 4.60
C LEU A 260 -15.30 0.72 3.82
N PHE A 261 -15.13 0.27 2.59
CA PHE A 261 -16.13 -0.55 1.91
C PHE A 261 -15.44 -1.67 1.13
N SER A 262 -16.14 -2.78 0.98
CA SER A 262 -15.61 -3.98 0.32
C SER A 262 -16.59 -4.47 -0.73
N VAL A 263 -16.05 -4.96 -1.85
CA VAL A 263 -16.85 -5.37 -3.01
C VAL A 263 -16.40 -6.75 -3.48
N ALA A 264 -17.36 -7.66 -3.69
CA ALA A 264 -17.08 -8.99 -4.21
C ALA A 264 -16.30 -8.94 -5.54
N LYS A 265 -15.19 -9.68 -5.63
CA LYS A 265 -14.39 -9.87 -6.84
C LYS A 265 -15.26 -10.32 -8.02
N ALA A 266 -16.19 -11.26 -7.78
CA ALA A 266 -17.12 -11.76 -8.78
C ALA A 266 -17.99 -10.67 -9.44
N ARG A 267 -18.20 -9.51 -8.80
CA ARG A 267 -18.93 -8.38 -9.40
C ARG A 267 -17.98 -7.50 -10.21
N VAL A 268 -16.93 -6.99 -9.57
CA VAL A 268 -16.03 -6.00 -10.17
C VAL A 268 -15.18 -6.57 -11.30
N TYR A 269 -14.87 -7.87 -11.27
CA TYR A 269 -14.11 -8.53 -12.34
C TYR A 269 -14.95 -8.79 -13.61
N ASN A 270 -16.27 -8.62 -13.51
CA ASN A 270 -17.22 -8.80 -14.61
C ASN A 270 -17.94 -7.49 -14.97
N GLY A 271 -17.46 -6.33 -14.48
CA GLY A 271 -18.03 -5.02 -14.79
C GLY A 271 -19.42 -4.77 -14.21
N PHE A 272 -19.91 -5.61 -13.30
CA PHE A 272 -21.25 -5.45 -12.73
C PHE A 272 -21.33 -4.29 -11.73
N GLY A 273 -22.52 -3.70 -11.63
CA GLY A 273 -22.83 -2.77 -10.55
C GLY A 273 -22.94 -3.49 -9.20
N PHE A 274 -22.82 -2.73 -8.12
CA PHE A 274 -22.84 -3.26 -6.77
C PHE A 274 -23.47 -2.27 -5.80
N GLY A 275 -24.10 -2.80 -4.75
CA GLY A 275 -24.55 -2.01 -3.62
C GLY A 275 -23.93 -2.55 -2.34
N VAL A 276 -23.20 -1.72 -1.60
CA VAL A 276 -22.33 -2.15 -0.48
C VAL A 276 -22.51 -1.28 0.76
N PRO A 277 -22.36 -1.86 1.97
CA PRO A 277 -22.25 -1.07 3.19
C PRO A 277 -20.93 -0.30 3.22
N VAL A 278 -20.95 0.87 3.87
CA VAL A 278 -19.76 1.67 4.15
C VAL A 278 -19.65 1.85 5.65
N PHE A 279 -18.46 1.59 6.18
CA PHE A 279 -18.10 1.81 7.57
C PHE A 279 -17.27 3.09 7.66
N THR A 280 -17.52 3.95 8.63
CA THR A 280 -16.79 5.21 8.82
C THR A 280 -16.47 5.42 10.31
N GLY A 281 -15.60 6.39 10.61
CA GLY A 281 -15.18 6.68 11.98
C GLY A 281 -14.14 5.69 12.52
N LEU A 282 -13.41 5.02 11.63
CA LEU A 282 -12.38 4.05 11.99
C LEU A 282 -11.10 4.78 12.43
N GLN A 283 -10.32 4.17 13.32
CA GLN A 283 -9.18 4.81 13.96
C GLN A 283 -7.98 4.96 13.01
N ALA A 284 -7.44 6.18 12.92
CA ALA A 284 -6.23 6.54 12.15
C ALA A 284 -6.28 6.13 10.66
N THR A 285 -5.16 6.25 9.93
CA THR A 285 -5.05 5.74 8.56
C THR A 285 -5.12 4.22 8.57
N LEU A 286 -6.23 3.66 8.07
CA LEU A 286 -6.49 2.24 8.07
C LEU A 286 -5.99 1.60 6.78
N GLN A 287 -4.97 0.74 6.89
CA GLN A 287 -4.46 -0.02 5.75
C GLN A 287 -5.10 -1.42 5.72
N PRO A 288 -5.72 -1.82 4.60
CA PRO A 288 -6.19 -3.19 4.44
C PRO A 288 -5.01 -4.14 4.18
N GLY A 289 -5.22 -5.43 4.42
CA GLY A 289 -4.27 -6.47 4.06
C GLY A 289 -4.45 -6.97 2.62
N HIS A 290 -3.37 -7.44 2.02
CA HIS A 290 -3.40 -8.43 0.94
C HIS A 290 -3.42 -9.82 1.59
N GLN A 291 -4.55 -10.50 1.51
CA GLN A 291 -4.70 -11.88 1.93
C GLN A 291 -4.09 -12.83 0.89
N LEU A 292 -3.04 -13.55 1.27
CA LEU A 292 -2.35 -14.45 0.35
C LEU A 292 -3.25 -15.61 -0.12
N LEU A 293 -3.00 -16.12 -1.33
CA LEU A 293 -3.75 -17.23 -1.95
C LEU A 293 -4.01 -18.44 -1.04
N THR A 294 -3.08 -18.80 -0.16
CA THR A 294 -3.19 -19.97 0.72
C THR A 294 -3.81 -19.67 2.07
N ASP A 295 -4.14 -18.41 2.33
CA ASP A 295 -4.76 -18.00 3.57
C ASP A 295 -6.20 -18.55 3.65
N GLN A 296 -6.54 -19.12 4.80
CA GLN A 296 -7.87 -19.68 5.11
C GLN A 296 -8.54 -18.96 6.29
N ASN A 297 -7.99 -17.83 6.71
CA ASN A 297 -8.60 -16.94 7.68
C ASN A 297 -9.91 -16.39 7.09
N PRO A 298 -11.06 -16.61 7.74
CA PRO A 298 -12.35 -16.19 7.20
C PRO A 298 -12.60 -14.68 7.33
N TYR A 299 -11.64 -13.94 7.91
CA TYR A 299 -11.71 -12.49 8.06
C TYR A 299 -10.61 -11.81 7.26
N ALA A 300 -10.97 -10.68 6.65
CA ALA A 300 -10.00 -9.75 6.11
C ALA A 300 -9.59 -8.78 7.21
N TRP A 301 -8.30 -8.75 7.54
CA TRP A 301 -7.74 -7.93 8.60
C TRP A 301 -7.20 -6.61 8.04
N LEU A 302 -7.37 -5.57 8.85
CA LEU A 302 -6.90 -4.21 8.57
C LEU A 302 -6.17 -3.69 9.81
N ALA A 303 -5.15 -2.87 9.60
CA ALA A 303 -4.35 -2.31 10.69
C ALA A 303 -4.15 -0.81 10.54
N SER A 304 -4.04 -0.11 11.67
CA SER A 304 -3.70 1.32 11.71
C SER A 304 -2.78 1.64 12.90
N ALA A 305 -1.93 2.66 12.69
CA ALA A 305 -1.04 3.19 13.71
C ALA A 305 -1.32 4.68 13.92
N PRO A 306 -1.74 5.12 15.12
CA PRO A 306 -1.82 6.55 15.46
C PRO A 306 -0.41 7.16 15.58
N GLY A 307 -0.29 8.47 15.39
CA GLY A 307 0.98 9.19 15.56
C GLY A 307 1.50 9.22 17.00
N ASN A 308 2.82 9.14 17.16
CA ASN A 308 3.56 9.29 18.43
C ASN A 308 2.95 8.50 19.59
N SER A 309 2.97 7.17 19.48
CA SER A 309 2.17 6.29 20.34
C SER A 309 2.90 4.98 20.66
N SER A 310 2.19 4.08 21.37
CA SER A 310 2.57 2.69 21.62
C SER A 310 1.41 1.75 21.30
N ALA A 311 0.60 2.14 20.31
CA ALA A 311 -0.63 1.44 19.95
C ALA A 311 -0.63 1.08 18.47
N ILE A 312 -1.13 -0.10 18.16
CA ILE A 312 -1.63 -0.46 16.83
C ILE A 312 -3.07 -0.91 17.03
N TYR A 313 -3.97 -0.52 16.13
CA TYR A 313 -5.35 -0.97 16.13
C TYR A 313 -5.58 -1.91 14.96
N MET A 314 -6.29 -3.01 15.21
CA MET A 314 -6.73 -3.93 14.16
C MET A 314 -8.23 -4.06 14.11
N TYR A 315 -8.74 -4.29 12.90
CA TYR A 315 -10.14 -4.59 12.61
C TYR A 315 -10.20 -5.87 11.79
N ALA A 316 -11.26 -6.64 11.98
CA ALA A 316 -11.55 -7.82 11.18
C ALA A 316 -12.89 -7.62 10.47
N GLU A 317 -12.89 -7.72 9.14
CA GLU A 317 -14.10 -7.74 8.34
C GLU A 317 -14.53 -9.18 8.08
N GLY A 318 -15.78 -9.48 8.42
CA GLY A 318 -16.43 -10.76 8.09
C GLY A 318 -17.38 -10.60 6.92
N PHE A 319 -17.41 -11.59 6.04
CA PHE A 319 -18.27 -11.62 4.84
C PHE A 319 -18.07 -10.42 3.89
N ALA A 320 -16.82 -10.02 3.65
CA ALA A 320 -16.46 -8.85 2.82
C ALA A 320 -17.08 -8.88 1.41
N SER A 321 -17.31 -10.06 0.82
CA SER A 321 -17.98 -10.20 -0.49
C SER A 321 -19.51 -10.14 -0.44
N ASN A 322 -20.12 -10.31 0.74
CA ASN A 322 -21.57 -10.35 0.90
C ASN A 322 -22.10 -9.05 1.52
N ALA A 323 -22.50 -8.13 0.65
CA ALA A 323 -23.01 -6.81 1.04
C ALA A 323 -24.25 -6.79 1.97
N SER A 324 -24.95 -7.92 2.11
CA SER A 324 -26.11 -8.05 3.03
C SER A 324 -25.69 -8.53 4.42
N SER A 325 -24.50 -9.10 4.55
CA SER A 325 -24.02 -9.72 5.79
C SER A 325 -22.68 -9.17 6.26
N ALA A 326 -21.99 -8.37 5.45
CA ALA A 326 -20.71 -7.76 5.79
C ALA A 326 -20.78 -6.98 7.11
N PHE A 327 -19.77 -7.17 7.94
CA PHE A 327 -19.60 -6.45 9.20
C PHE A 327 -18.12 -6.33 9.53
N ILE A 328 -17.80 -5.37 10.40
CA ILE A 328 -16.48 -5.30 11.01
C ILE A 328 -16.58 -5.44 12.53
N VAL A 329 -15.52 -5.96 13.13
CA VAL A 329 -15.32 -5.99 14.58
C VAL A 329 -13.99 -5.33 14.92
N GLY A 330 -13.98 -4.50 15.96
CA GLY A 330 -12.80 -3.77 16.41
C GLY A 330 -13.14 -2.41 17.03
N PRO A 331 -12.13 -1.57 17.35
CA PRO A 331 -10.71 -1.90 17.27
C PRO A 331 -10.26 -2.92 18.32
N TYR A 332 -9.31 -3.76 17.93
CA TYR A 332 -8.49 -4.56 18.82
C TYR A 332 -7.15 -3.84 18.99
N ALA A 333 -6.81 -3.48 20.22
CA ALA A 333 -5.46 -2.97 20.53
C ALA A 333 -4.48 -4.14 20.49
N VAL A 334 -3.43 -4.01 19.67
CA VAL A 334 -2.38 -5.03 19.59
C VAL A 334 -1.56 -5.00 20.88
N THR A 335 -1.41 -6.16 21.52
CA THR A 335 -0.61 -6.26 22.76
C THR A 335 0.87 -6.35 22.43
N GLY A 336 1.70 -5.60 23.17
CA GLY A 336 3.17 -5.67 23.09
C GLY A 336 3.83 -4.68 22.13
N VAL A 337 3.09 -3.70 21.61
CA VAL A 337 3.64 -2.66 20.73
C VAL A 337 4.61 -1.77 21.51
N ALA A 338 5.86 -1.72 21.04
CA ALA A 338 6.84 -0.78 21.58
C ALA A 338 6.45 0.65 21.23
N GLY A 339 6.75 1.60 22.13
CA GLY A 339 6.58 3.02 21.83
C GLY A 339 7.39 3.43 20.61
N TYR A 340 6.84 4.34 19.82
CA TYR A 340 7.50 4.93 18.66
C TYR A 340 7.30 6.44 18.65
N GLY A 341 8.38 7.17 18.35
CA GLY A 341 8.37 8.63 18.26
C GLY A 341 7.80 9.15 16.94
N PHE A 342 7.45 10.43 16.91
CA PHE A 342 7.09 11.13 15.67
C PHE A 342 8.33 11.36 14.79
N PRO A 343 8.34 11.01 13.48
CA PRO A 343 9.54 11.10 12.65
C PRO A 343 9.84 12.54 12.21
N PRO A 344 11.10 13.01 12.31
CA PRO A 344 11.51 14.26 11.66
C PRO A 344 11.67 14.06 10.15
N SER A 345 11.70 15.17 9.39
CA SER A 345 12.07 15.16 7.97
C SER A 345 13.50 14.63 7.78
N ALA A 346 13.74 13.91 6.69
CA ALA A 346 15.03 13.28 6.41
C ALA A 346 16.03 14.32 5.91
N ALA A 347 17.17 14.40 6.60
CA ALA A 347 18.26 15.28 6.17
C ALA A 347 18.96 14.73 4.93
N GLN A 348 19.39 15.61 4.04
CA GLN A 348 20.18 15.28 2.85
C GLN A 348 21.66 15.65 3.06
N PRO A 349 22.61 15.12 2.26
CA PRO A 349 24.01 15.56 2.28
C PRO A 349 24.17 17.08 2.23
N ALA A 350 25.22 17.61 2.86
CA ALA A 350 25.38 19.05 3.08
C ALA A 350 25.32 19.93 1.82
N GLY A 351 25.69 19.39 0.65
CA GLY A 351 25.61 20.10 -0.64
C GLY A 351 24.20 20.22 -1.23
N CYS A 352 23.22 19.52 -0.66
CA CYS A 352 21.85 19.48 -1.16
C CYS A 352 21.03 20.71 -0.74
N GLY A 353 21.19 21.18 0.50
CA GLY A 353 20.16 22.03 1.13
C GLY A 353 18.88 21.24 1.41
N GLY A 354 18.00 21.81 2.24
CA GLY A 354 16.66 21.26 2.51
C GLY A 354 16.61 19.91 3.24
N THR A 355 15.39 19.40 3.41
CA THR A 355 15.10 18.07 3.96
C THR A 355 13.95 17.43 3.17
N LEU A 356 13.77 16.12 3.27
CA LEU A 356 12.71 15.39 2.61
C LEU A 356 11.59 15.03 3.60
N ASP A 357 10.34 15.19 3.21
CA ASP A 357 9.22 14.85 4.09
C ASP A 357 9.10 13.33 4.26
N THR A 358 9.16 12.90 5.52
CA THR A 358 9.06 11.50 5.96
C THR A 358 7.66 11.13 6.46
N LEU A 359 6.70 12.07 6.34
CA LEU A 359 5.34 11.98 6.87
C LEU A 359 5.28 11.87 8.41
N ASP A 360 4.34 11.09 8.92
CA ASP A 360 4.15 10.74 10.32
C ASP A 360 4.24 9.21 10.51
N ASN A 361 3.68 8.69 11.61
CA ASN A 361 3.73 7.27 11.92
C ASN A 361 2.62 6.43 11.27
N ARG A 362 1.79 7.00 10.39
CA ARG A 362 0.71 6.25 9.75
C ARG A 362 1.26 5.06 8.97
N PHE A 363 0.47 3.99 8.90
CA PHE A 363 0.77 2.90 7.96
C PHE A 363 0.49 3.37 6.53
N GLN A 364 1.47 3.16 5.64
CA GLN A 364 1.46 3.62 4.24
C GLN A 364 1.35 2.44 3.26
N ASN A 365 1.95 1.31 3.63
CA ASN A 365 1.96 0.07 2.85
C ASN A 365 0.69 -0.76 3.06
N THR A 366 0.15 -1.36 2.01
CA THR A 366 -0.82 -2.46 2.16
C THR A 366 -0.12 -3.66 2.78
N GLY A 367 -0.46 -3.98 4.04
CA GLY A 367 0.16 -5.10 4.75
C GLY A 367 -0.13 -6.45 4.09
N THR A 368 0.57 -7.50 4.51
CA THR A 368 0.25 -8.88 4.08
C THR A 368 -0.42 -9.63 5.20
N GLN A 369 -1.54 -10.28 4.91
CA GLN A 369 -2.17 -11.25 5.80
C GLN A 369 -1.82 -12.67 5.34
N ASN A 370 -1.29 -13.48 6.26
CA ASN A 370 -0.93 -14.86 6.03
C ASN A 370 -1.45 -15.73 7.18
N GLY A 371 -2.71 -16.13 7.10
CA GLY A 371 -3.36 -16.99 8.09
C GLY A 371 -3.58 -16.25 9.40
N ASP A 372 -2.88 -16.69 10.44
CA ASP A 372 -2.92 -16.06 11.76
C ASP A 372 -1.92 -14.91 11.92
N LEU A 373 -1.18 -14.57 10.85
CA LEU A 373 -0.14 -13.53 10.85
C LEU A 373 -0.55 -12.32 10.01
N TYR A 374 -0.12 -11.14 10.43
CA TYR A 374 -0.22 -9.89 9.69
C TYR A 374 1.10 -9.14 9.71
N TYR A 375 1.58 -8.72 8.54
CA TYR A 375 2.83 -8.01 8.35
C TYR A 375 2.55 -6.53 8.06
N GLN A 376 3.14 -5.64 8.85
CA GLN A 376 3.04 -4.20 8.62
C GLN A 376 4.35 -3.46 8.95
N VAL A 377 4.50 -2.22 8.48
CA VAL A 377 5.72 -1.42 8.57
C VAL A 377 5.44 0.07 8.48
N HIS A 378 6.20 0.89 9.21
CA HIS A 378 6.12 2.36 9.11
C HIS A 378 7.43 3.07 9.44
N THR A 379 7.43 4.37 9.15
CA THR A 379 8.42 5.32 9.68
C THR A 379 8.11 5.69 11.13
N THR A 380 9.15 5.77 11.95
CA THR A 380 9.17 6.16 13.35
C THR A 380 10.22 7.24 13.59
N GLY A 381 10.12 7.98 14.68
CA GLY A 381 11.10 9.00 15.09
C GLY A 381 12.09 8.50 16.13
N ASP A 382 12.32 7.19 16.18
CA ASP A 382 13.15 6.60 17.21
C ASP A 382 14.60 7.08 17.08
N PHE A 383 15.25 7.28 18.22
CA PHE A 383 16.58 7.90 18.30
C PHE A 383 16.65 9.33 17.74
N GLY A 384 15.53 10.05 17.57
CA GLY A 384 15.53 11.44 17.09
C GLY A 384 15.81 11.59 15.58
N VAL A 385 15.66 10.51 14.82
CA VAL A 385 15.90 10.43 13.37
C VAL A 385 14.81 9.55 12.75
N PRO A 386 14.44 9.74 11.46
CA PRO A 386 13.45 8.87 10.84
C PRO A 386 14.04 7.47 10.74
N THR A 387 13.33 6.50 11.32
CA THR A 387 13.73 5.09 11.47
C THR A 387 12.59 4.21 10.99
N THR A 388 12.87 3.11 10.30
CA THR A 388 11.81 2.18 9.88
C THR A 388 11.63 1.03 10.87
N ARG A 389 10.38 0.66 11.15
CA ARG A 389 10.01 -0.47 12.02
C ARG A 389 8.96 -1.33 11.35
N TYR A 390 9.17 -2.65 11.37
CA TYR A 390 8.16 -3.63 10.94
C TYR A 390 7.60 -4.42 12.12
N TYR A 391 6.44 -5.03 11.90
CA TYR A 391 5.69 -5.84 12.84
C TYR A 391 5.24 -7.13 12.18
N ILE A 392 5.36 -8.24 12.91
CA ILE A 392 4.62 -9.48 12.65
C ILE A 392 3.62 -9.64 13.80
N ILE A 393 2.35 -9.44 13.49
CA ILE A 393 1.24 -9.52 14.44
C ILE A 393 0.60 -10.90 14.31
N SER A 394 0.45 -11.63 15.42
CA SER A 394 -0.18 -12.96 15.47
C SER A 394 -1.49 -12.94 16.28
N GLY A 395 -2.23 -14.04 16.32
CA GLY A 395 -3.42 -14.18 17.18
C GLY A 395 -4.70 -13.61 16.57
N LEU A 396 -4.74 -13.48 15.25
CA LEU A 396 -5.87 -12.95 14.49
C LEU A 396 -7.09 -13.88 14.58
N LEU A 397 -6.93 -15.18 14.41
CA LEU A 397 -8.02 -16.18 14.50
C LEU A 397 -8.70 -16.19 15.88
N GLY A 398 -7.97 -15.80 16.91
CA GLY A 398 -8.47 -15.66 18.28
C GLY A 398 -8.99 -14.26 18.63
N PHE A 399 -8.97 -13.30 17.69
CA PHE A 399 -9.28 -11.89 17.95
C PHE A 399 -8.46 -11.25 19.09
N ALA A 400 -7.22 -11.73 19.26
CA ALA A 400 -6.30 -11.30 20.31
C ALA A 400 -4.94 -10.92 19.69
N PRO A 401 -4.91 -9.88 18.83
CA PRO A 401 -3.70 -9.55 18.11
C PRO A 401 -2.56 -9.17 19.06
N THR A 402 -1.39 -9.75 18.84
CA THR A 402 -0.20 -9.54 19.67
C THR A 402 1.05 -9.48 18.80
N ILE A 403 2.01 -8.66 19.21
CA ILE A 403 3.32 -8.62 18.57
C ILE A 403 4.05 -9.94 18.79
N SER A 404 4.26 -10.68 17.71
CA SER A 404 5.19 -11.82 17.69
C SER A 404 6.62 -11.35 17.44
N VAL A 405 6.79 -10.35 16.57
CA VAL A 405 8.06 -9.73 16.22
C VAL A 405 7.82 -8.24 15.96
N GLN A 406 8.70 -7.40 16.46
CA GLN A 406 8.84 -6.00 16.03
C GLN A 406 10.31 -5.66 16.08
N ASN A 407 10.84 -5.04 15.03
CA ASN A 407 12.25 -4.63 15.01
C ASN A 407 12.43 -3.38 14.16
N ASP A 408 13.40 -2.57 14.57
CA ASP A 408 13.91 -1.46 13.77
C ASP A 408 14.91 -1.98 12.74
N PHE A 409 14.95 -1.31 11.60
CA PHE A 409 15.93 -1.54 10.54
C PHE A 409 16.28 -0.21 9.90
N TYR A 410 17.53 -0.06 9.47
CA TYR A 410 18.07 1.19 8.96
C TYR A 410 19.46 0.94 8.33
N ALA A 411 19.82 1.73 7.32
CA ALA A 411 21.05 1.55 6.55
C ALA A 411 22.33 1.75 7.38
N SER A 412 22.33 2.69 8.32
CA SER A 412 23.48 3.00 9.17
C SER A 412 23.05 3.64 10.50
N GLY A 413 23.98 3.78 11.43
CA GLY A 413 23.70 4.49 12.70
C GLY A 413 23.39 5.98 12.52
N THR A 414 23.62 6.54 11.33
CA THR A 414 23.45 7.98 11.02
C THR A 414 22.47 8.23 9.86
N SER A 415 21.91 7.18 9.27
CA SER A 415 20.98 7.29 8.16
C SER A 415 19.61 7.78 8.60
N ASN A 416 18.95 8.46 7.66
CA ASN A 416 17.53 8.75 7.70
C ASN A 416 16.86 7.66 6.86
N ASP A 417 15.91 6.94 7.44
CA ASP A 417 15.23 5.80 6.80
C ASP A 417 13.72 6.00 6.91
N TRP A 418 13.01 6.01 5.78
CA TRP A 418 11.57 6.29 5.75
C TRP A 418 10.88 5.60 4.58
N ASN A 419 9.55 5.77 4.53
CA ASN A 419 8.68 5.27 3.46
C ASN A 419 8.80 3.76 3.22
N PRO A 420 8.72 2.91 4.28
CA PRO A 420 8.96 1.50 4.10
C PRO A 420 7.73 0.75 3.56
N SER A 421 7.99 -0.37 2.89
CA SER A 421 6.98 -1.35 2.47
C SER A 421 7.38 -2.78 2.84
N VAL A 422 6.38 -3.66 2.98
CA VAL A 422 6.57 -5.07 3.36
C VAL A 422 5.63 -5.97 2.57
N ALA A 423 6.14 -7.11 2.10
CA ALA A 423 5.33 -8.21 1.63
C ALA A 423 5.87 -9.54 2.16
N SER A 424 4.97 -10.47 2.47
CA SER A 424 5.34 -11.85 2.85
C SER A 424 4.89 -12.86 1.81
N ASP A 425 5.55 -14.01 1.79
CA ASP A 425 5.08 -15.19 1.09
C ASP A 425 4.33 -16.16 2.02
N PRO A 426 3.65 -17.18 1.46
CA PRO A 426 2.93 -18.18 2.23
C PRO A 426 3.77 -18.94 3.27
N ALA A 427 5.08 -19.05 3.07
CA ALA A 427 5.98 -19.74 3.99
C ALA A 427 6.44 -18.83 5.16
N GLY A 428 5.98 -17.58 5.21
CA GLY A 428 6.34 -16.61 6.24
C GLY A 428 7.71 -15.94 5.98
N ARG A 429 8.27 -16.10 4.78
CA ARG A 429 9.41 -15.29 4.34
C ARG A 429 8.90 -13.92 3.93
N PHE A 430 9.62 -12.86 4.23
CA PHE A 430 9.18 -11.50 3.90
C PHE A 430 10.33 -10.62 3.46
N ALA A 431 9.99 -9.59 2.69
CA ALA A 431 10.89 -8.57 2.20
C ALA A 431 10.46 -7.19 2.70
N LEU A 432 11.45 -6.31 2.84
CA LEU A 432 11.35 -4.92 3.22
C LEU A 432 12.03 -4.06 2.15
N ASN A 433 11.41 -2.95 1.79
CA ASN A 433 11.95 -1.89 0.93
C ASN A 433 11.79 -0.55 1.66
N TRP A 434 12.75 0.37 1.53
CA TRP A 434 12.66 1.71 2.12
C TRP A 434 13.62 2.72 1.47
N SER A 435 13.34 4.00 1.70
CA SER A 435 14.13 5.15 1.25
C SER A 435 15.19 5.52 2.28
N VAL A 436 16.36 5.97 1.80
CA VAL A 436 17.52 6.30 2.65
C VAL A 436 18.25 7.55 2.18
N THR A 437 18.64 8.39 3.12
CA THR A 437 19.75 9.36 2.97
C THR A 437 20.70 9.24 4.16
N ASP A 438 21.97 9.58 3.96
CA ASP A 438 22.93 9.66 5.07
C ASP A 438 23.86 10.86 4.86
N PRO A 439 23.57 12.00 5.50
CA PRO A 439 24.40 13.20 5.38
C PRO A 439 25.85 12.99 5.82
N ASN A 440 26.08 12.13 6.82
CA ASN A 440 27.41 11.89 7.37
C ASN A 440 28.26 11.02 6.44
N ALA A 441 27.62 10.06 5.77
CA ALA A 441 28.27 9.23 4.75
C ALA A 441 28.22 9.84 3.34
N GLY A 442 27.57 11.00 3.16
CA GLY A 442 27.34 11.59 1.84
C GLY A 442 26.43 10.76 0.94
N THR A 443 25.57 9.91 1.51
CA THR A 443 24.64 9.06 0.75
C THR A 443 23.46 9.89 0.27
N MET A 444 23.37 10.06 -1.04
CA MET A 444 22.21 10.61 -1.74
C MET A 444 20.98 9.71 -1.57
N PRO A 445 19.77 10.21 -1.86
CA PRO A 445 18.56 9.40 -1.76
C PRO A 445 18.72 8.03 -2.44
N SER A 446 18.44 6.96 -1.69
CA SER A 446 18.76 5.59 -2.08
C SER A 446 17.61 4.65 -1.72
N MET A 447 17.54 3.53 -2.42
CA MET A 447 16.61 2.44 -2.17
C MET A 447 17.37 1.27 -1.52
N ARG A 448 16.83 0.75 -0.42
CA ARG A 448 17.38 -0.42 0.27
C ARG A 448 16.40 -1.59 0.29
N PHE A 449 16.97 -2.79 0.41
CA PHE A 449 16.21 -4.04 0.54
C PHE A 449 16.72 -4.87 1.71
N ALA A 450 15.82 -5.51 2.44
CA ALA A 450 16.14 -6.54 3.42
C ALA A 450 15.09 -7.64 3.40
N ASP A 451 15.44 -8.80 3.91
CA ASP A 451 14.54 -9.97 4.00
C ASP A 451 14.88 -10.79 5.24
N ASN A 452 14.04 -11.76 5.58
CA ASN A 452 14.24 -12.61 6.76
C ASN A 452 15.04 -13.90 6.53
N ASN A 453 15.74 -14.04 5.40
CA ASN A 453 16.64 -15.17 5.16
C ASN A 453 17.87 -15.08 6.07
N GLY A 454 17.93 -16.00 7.04
CA GLY A 454 18.96 -16.00 8.09
C GLY A 454 18.51 -15.41 9.41
N GLY A 455 17.26 -14.97 9.51
CA GLY A 455 16.65 -14.43 10.72
C GLY A 455 15.86 -13.16 10.43
N ASN A 456 14.96 -12.81 11.34
CA ASN A 456 14.19 -11.58 11.26
C ASN A 456 15.15 -10.36 11.30
N PRO A 457 15.07 -9.41 10.34
CA PRO A 457 15.90 -8.22 10.31
C PRO A 457 15.87 -7.44 11.63
N VAL A 458 17.04 -7.15 12.21
CA VAL A 458 17.18 -6.26 13.36
C VAL A 458 18.42 -5.40 13.13
N ASN A 459 18.24 -4.08 13.03
CA ASN A 459 19.33 -3.13 12.79
C ASN A 459 20.21 -3.60 11.61
N VAL A 460 19.61 -3.95 10.47
CA VAL A 460 20.35 -4.44 9.29
C VAL A 460 20.51 -3.33 8.27
N ALA A 461 21.70 -3.24 7.66
CA ALA A 461 22.00 -2.20 6.68
C ALA A 461 21.23 -2.37 5.35
N GLY A 462 20.77 -3.60 5.07
CA GLY A 462 20.14 -3.96 3.82
C GLY A 462 21.08 -3.97 2.62
N LEU A 463 20.64 -4.62 1.54
CA LEU A 463 21.21 -4.53 0.21
C LEU A 463 20.97 -3.11 -0.34
N ASN A 464 22.04 -2.44 -0.81
CA ASN A 464 21.88 -1.23 -1.60
C ASN A 464 21.40 -1.58 -3.01
N VAL A 465 20.16 -1.20 -3.35
CA VAL A 465 19.56 -1.52 -4.65
C VAL A 465 19.88 -0.41 -5.65
N PHE A 466 19.71 0.83 -5.23
CA PHE A 466 19.96 2.01 -6.05
C PHE A 466 20.37 3.21 -5.20
N THR A 467 21.23 4.07 -5.76
CA THR A 467 21.61 5.36 -5.17
C THR A 467 21.45 6.44 -6.24
N SER A 468 20.67 7.46 -5.91
CA SER A 468 20.37 8.59 -6.78
C SER A 468 21.62 9.39 -7.13
N ALA A 469 21.59 10.04 -8.30
CA ALA A 469 22.69 10.87 -8.77
C ALA A 469 22.68 12.28 -8.16
N SER A 470 21.53 12.73 -7.64
CA SER A 470 21.39 14.06 -7.06
C SER A 470 20.48 14.08 -5.82
N CYS A 471 20.39 15.27 -5.24
CA CYS A 471 19.48 15.63 -4.17
C CYS A 471 18.11 16.04 -4.74
N TYR A 472 17.09 15.98 -3.90
CA TYR A 472 15.77 16.49 -4.25
C TYR A 472 15.43 17.74 -3.43
N ASN A 473 15.21 18.87 -4.11
CA ASN A 473 14.72 20.09 -3.50
C ASN A 473 13.64 20.70 -4.40
N SER A 474 12.37 20.46 -4.10
CA SER A 474 11.28 21.19 -4.75
C SER A 474 11.52 22.71 -4.69
N ALA A 475 11.06 23.42 -5.72
CA ALA A 475 11.46 24.78 -6.04
C ALA A 475 11.13 25.85 -4.95
N THR A 476 10.40 25.49 -3.90
CA THR A 476 9.89 26.40 -2.86
C THR A 476 10.80 26.56 -1.64
N GLY A 477 11.85 25.77 -1.49
CA GLY A 477 12.83 25.87 -0.39
C GLY A 477 12.28 25.39 0.97
N GLY A 478 13.04 24.55 1.67
CA GLY A 478 12.64 24.00 2.97
C GLY A 478 12.53 22.47 2.97
N VAL A 479 11.35 21.95 3.32
CA VAL A 479 11.03 20.51 3.29
C VAL A 479 10.39 20.18 1.95
N SER A 480 10.97 19.28 1.17
CA SER A 480 10.42 18.82 -0.10
C SER A 480 9.59 17.55 0.08
N ARG A 481 8.46 17.46 -0.63
CA ARG A 481 7.69 16.22 -0.72
C ARG A 481 8.56 15.17 -1.39
N TRP A 482 8.64 13.98 -0.80
CA TRP A 482 9.29 12.82 -1.42
C TRP A 482 8.21 12.09 -2.19
N GLY A 483 7.43 11.27 -1.48
CA GLY A 483 6.22 10.59 -1.90
C GLY A 483 5.69 9.82 -0.71
N ASP A 484 4.44 9.39 -0.78
CA ASP A 484 3.73 8.92 0.40
C ASP A 484 3.88 7.43 0.65
N TYR A 485 4.31 6.67 -0.36
CA TYR A 485 4.52 5.23 -0.27
C TYR A 485 5.57 4.73 -1.25
N SER A 486 6.04 3.52 -0.93
CA SER A 486 6.79 2.62 -1.78
C SER A 486 6.07 1.28 -1.76
N GLN A 487 6.45 0.35 -2.64
CA GLN A 487 5.80 -0.95 -2.67
C GLN A 487 6.80 -2.10 -2.73
N THR A 488 6.40 -3.19 -2.06
CA THR A 488 7.02 -4.51 -2.14
C THR A 488 5.93 -5.49 -2.57
N SER A 489 6.22 -6.33 -3.56
CA SER A 489 5.26 -7.27 -4.12
C SER A 489 5.87 -8.66 -4.26
N LEU A 490 5.14 -9.69 -3.83
CA LEU A 490 5.53 -11.08 -4.00
C LEU A 490 5.43 -11.48 -5.48
N ASP A 491 6.47 -12.11 -6.04
CA ASP A 491 6.42 -12.64 -7.41
C ASP A 491 5.53 -13.89 -7.44
N PRO A 492 4.38 -13.90 -8.15
CA PRO A 492 3.51 -15.07 -8.23
C PRO A 492 4.06 -16.16 -9.19
N GLY A 493 5.22 -15.95 -9.80
CA GLY A 493 5.75 -16.77 -10.89
C GLY A 493 5.06 -16.48 -12.23
N THR A 494 5.53 -17.16 -13.28
CA THR A 494 5.00 -17.03 -14.65
C THR A 494 3.96 -18.10 -15.00
N ALA A 495 3.74 -19.07 -14.11
CA ALA A 495 2.87 -20.21 -14.36
C ALA A 495 1.38 -19.87 -14.17
N ALA A 496 0.51 -20.70 -14.75
CA ALA A 496 -0.94 -20.55 -14.61
C ALA A 496 -1.42 -20.69 -13.16
N VAL A 497 -0.69 -21.45 -12.34
CA VAL A 497 -0.86 -21.53 -10.87
C VAL A 497 0.25 -20.73 -10.22
N SER A 498 -0.11 -19.89 -9.25
CA SER A 498 0.86 -19.05 -8.55
C SER A 498 1.87 -19.90 -7.79
N ASN A 499 3.14 -19.53 -7.88
CA ASN A 499 4.20 -20.18 -7.14
C ASN A 499 4.23 -19.63 -5.72
N THR A 500 3.65 -20.38 -4.78
CA THR A 500 3.60 -20.07 -3.36
C THR A 500 4.95 -20.26 -2.63
N ASN A 501 5.98 -20.69 -3.35
CA ASN A 501 7.33 -20.91 -2.84
C ASN A 501 8.37 -20.12 -3.65
N THR A 502 8.00 -18.97 -4.25
CA THR A 502 9.01 -18.07 -4.81
C THR A 502 9.88 -17.50 -3.70
N LYS A 503 11.17 -17.35 -4.00
CA LYS A 503 12.08 -16.53 -3.21
C LYS A 503 12.32 -15.20 -3.91
N THR A 504 11.28 -14.65 -4.51
CA THR A 504 11.40 -13.51 -5.40
C THR A 504 10.39 -12.46 -5.03
N PHE A 505 10.90 -11.26 -4.77
CA PHE A 505 10.12 -10.06 -4.55
C PHE A 505 10.47 -9.04 -5.61
N TRP A 506 9.51 -8.18 -5.89
CA TRP A 506 9.68 -6.99 -6.69
C TRP A 506 9.47 -5.77 -5.81
N ILE A 507 10.27 -4.75 -6.02
CA ILE A 507 10.20 -3.50 -5.28
C ILE A 507 10.26 -2.32 -6.26
N ASP A 508 9.64 -1.23 -5.84
CA ASP A 508 9.63 0.05 -6.53
C ASP A 508 9.63 1.17 -5.50
N ASN A 509 10.40 2.22 -5.81
CA ASN A 509 10.56 3.39 -4.96
C ASN A 509 11.09 4.55 -5.80
N GLU A 510 10.91 5.75 -5.28
CA GLU A 510 11.39 6.99 -5.87
C GLU A 510 12.92 7.11 -5.83
N THR A 511 13.44 7.81 -6.83
CA THR A 511 14.85 8.10 -7.06
C THR A 511 15.02 9.48 -7.68
N VAL A 512 16.24 9.99 -7.69
CA VAL A 512 16.55 11.36 -8.15
C VAL A 512 17.68 11.31 -9.19
N PRO A 513 17.35 11.05 -10.47
CA PRO A 513 18.36 10.95 -11.54
C PRO A 513 19.05 12.28 -11.86
N SER A 514 18.40 13.41 -11.57
CA SER A 514 18.98 14.75 -11.68
C SER A 514 18.38 15.68 -10.63
N THR A 515 19.05 16.80 -10.37
CA THR A 515 18.62 17.76 -9.35
C THR A 515 17.17 18.17 -9.54
N ASN A 516 16.36 17.98 -8.49
CA ASN A 516 14.94 18.36 -8.44
C ASN A 516 14.09 17.71 -9.52
N PHE A 517 14.41 16.48 -9.88
CA PHE A 517 13.65 15.71 -10.86
C PHE A 517 13.58 14.27 -10.37
N TRP A 518 12.37 13.83 -10.03
CA TRP A 518 12.19 12.46 -9.53
C TRP A 518 12.00 11.46 -10.68
N SER A 519 12.32 10.21 -10.38
CA SER A 519 12.02 9.03 -11.18
C SER A 519 11.75 7.84 -10.27
N THR A 520 11.36 6.71 -10.84
CA THR A 520 11.15 5.47 -10.12
C THR A 520 12.19 4.44 -10.54
N GLU A 521 12.67 3.63 -9.60
CA GLU A 521 13.49 2.46 -9.91
C GLU A 521 12.69 1.21 -9.53
N VAL A 522 12.67 0.22 -10.42
CA VAL A 522 12.05 -1.09 -10.18
C VAL A 522 13.14 -2.14 -10.10
N ALA A 523 13.09 -3.00 -9.10
CA ALA A 523 14.05 -4.09 -8.96
C ALA A 523 13.38 -5.43 -8.66
N LYS A 524 13.87 -6.47 -9.35
CA LYS A 524 13.59 -7.87 -9.06
C LYS A 524 14.68 -8.42 -8.15
N ILE A 525 14.30 -8.87 -6.96
CA ILE A 525 15.22 -9.40 -5.97
C ILE A 525 14.99 -10.90 -5.80
N LEU A 526 16.07 -11.70 -5.89
CA LEU A 526 16.09 -13.10 -5.47
C LEU A 526 16.87 -13.21 -4.16
N TYR A 527 16.30 -13.87 -3.16
CA TYR A 527 16.94 -14.04 -1.86
C TYR A 527 17.09 -15.50 -1.43
#